data_AF-A0A4R5XFZ8-F1
#
_entry.id   AF-A0A4R5XFZ8-F1
#
_cell.length_a   1.000
_cell.length_b   1.000
_cell.length_c   1.000
_cell.angle_alpha   90.00
_cell.angle_beta   90.00
_cell.angle_gamma   90.00
#
_symmetry.space_group_name_H-M   'P 1'
#
loop_
_entity.id
_entity.type
_entity.pdbx_description
1 polymer ?
#
loop_
_entity_poly.entity_id
_entity_poly.type
_entity_poly.pdbx_seq_one_letter_code
_entity_poly.pdbx_strand_id
1 'polypeptide(L)'
;PTHLPMPHNQANQSQLRIWQQNCRKSLINQSHVVNSLDPQVYDICCIQEPYIDFLGNTRAPTGWIVVYPPARYENRERIRSVILLSPRLRTSHWIDLRVNSPDITAIQLRGDFGTIQLFNAYIDCEHSRAL
;
A
#
# COMPACT_ATOMS: atom_id res chain seq x y z
N PRO A 1 21.00 16.27 -47.03
CA PRO A 1 20.42 16.73 -45.74
C PRO A 1 19.37 15.72 -45.25
N THR A 2 19.84 14.68 -44.56
CA THR A 2 19.02 13.61 -44.01
C THR A 2 18.58 14.02 -42.61
N HIS A 3 17.30 14.33 -42.44
CA HIS A 3 16.71 14.61 -41.14
C HIS A 3 16.56 13.27 -40.39
N LEU A 4 17.54 12.93 -39.55
CA LEU A 4 17.39 11.82 -38.61
C LEU A 4 16.24 12.16 -37.64
N PRO A 5 15.36 11.20 -37.30
CA PRO A 5 14.40 11.42 -36.24
C PRO A 5 15.18 11.64 -34.94
N MET A 6 14.97 12.80 -34.33
CA MET A 6 15.45 13.09 -32.98
C MET A 6 14.99 11.95 -32.06
N PRO A 7 15.86 11.39 -31.21
CA PRO A 7 15.43 10.41 -30.24
C PRO A 7 14.29 11.04 -29.44
N HIS A 8 13.13 10.39 -29.46
CA HIS A 8 12.03 10.75 -28.57
C HIS A 8 12.62 10.80 -27.17
N ASN A 9 12.64 12.01 -26.61
CA ASN A 9 13.00 12.25 -25.22
C ASN A 9 12.27 11.17 -24.41
N GLN A 10 13.01 10.22 -23.83
CA GLN A 10 12.48 9.32 -22.83
C GLN A 10 12.13 10.22 -21.65
N ALA A 11 10.98 10.87 -21.72
CA ALA A 11 10.38 11.53 -20.59
C ALA A 11 10.39 10.49 -19.48
N ASN A 12 11.11 10.77 -18.40
CA ASN A 12 11.06 10.02 -17.16
C ASN A 12 9.59 9.85 -16.82
N GLN A 13 8.97 8.74 -17.22
CA GLN A 13 7.60 8.45 -16.87
C GLN A 13 7.63 8.27 -15.36
N SER A 14 6.97 9.18 -14.64
CA SER A 14 6.79 9.08 -13.20
C SER A 14 5.99 7.81 -12.94
N GLN A 15 6.68 6.73 -12.59
CA GLN A 15 6.07 5.42 -12.39
C GLN A 15 5.74 5.26 -10.90
N LEU A 16 4.50 4.86 -10.61
CA LEU A 16 4.09 4.41 -9.28
C LEU A 16 4.03 2.88 -9.29
N ARG A 17 4.83 2.22 -8.44
CA ARG A 17 4.88 0.76 -8.34
C ARG A 17 4.24 0.28 -7.04
N ILE A 18 3.18 -0.51 -7.20
CA ILE A 18 2.37 -1.02 -6.10
C ILE A 18 2.46 -2.54 -6.06
N TRP A 19 2.88 -3.11 -4.93
CA TRP A 19 2.75 -4.54 -4.64
C TRP A 19 1.39 -4.79 -3.96
N GLN A 20 0.62 -5.80 -4.38
CA GLN A 20 -0.52 -6.30 -3.60
C GLN A 20 -0.32 -7.77 -3.15
N GLN A 21 -0.56 -8.08 -1.86
CA GLN A 21 -0.45 -9.44 -1.31
C GLN A 21 -1.51 -9.70 -0.24
N ASN A 22 -2.21 -10.83 -0.35
CA ASN A 22 -2.92 -11.39 0.79
C ASN A 22 -1.96 -12.29 1.61
N CYS A 23 -1.76 -11.98 2.88
CA CYS A 23 -0.86 -12.70 3.79
C CYS A 23 -1.55 -13.82 4.60
N ARG A 24 -2.88 -13.93 4.55
CA ARG A 24 -3.69 -14.95 5.25
C ARG A 24 -3.38 -15.03 6.74
N LYS A 25 -3.12 -13.89 7.38
CA LYS A 25 -2.69 -13.73 8.78
C LYS A 25 -1.42 -14.52 9.15
N SER A 26 -0.66 -14.99 8.17
CA SER A 26 0.53 -15.81 8.38
C SER A 26 1.77 -14.94 8.59
N LEU A 27 2.47 -15.15 9.71
CA LEU A 27 3.76 -14.49 9.98
C LEU A 27 4.81 -14.83 8.91
N ILE A 28 4.79 -16.05 8.37
CA ILE A 28 5.75 -16.49 7.34
C ILE A 28 5.50 -15.70 6.05
N ASN A 29 4.24 -15.58 5.62
CA ASN A 29 3.89 -14.80 4.43
C ASN A 29 4.24 -13.32 4.62
N GLN A 30 3.91 -12.76 5.78
CA GLN A 30 4.24 -11.37 6.12
C GLN A 30 5.76 -11.14 6.09
N SER A 31 6.55 -12.08 6.62
CA SER A 31 8.02 -11.99 6.63
C SER A 31 8.60 -12.07 5.23
N HIS A 32 8.03 -12.90 4.34
CA HIS A 32 8.43 -12.94 2.94
C HIS A 32 8.21 -11.58 2.24
N VAL A 33 7.05 -10.94 2.46
CA VAL A 33 6.77 -9.60 1.94
C VAL A 33 7.77 -8.59 2.48
N VAL A 34 7.98 -8.57 3.80
CA VAL A 34 8.91 -7.64 4.46
C VAL A 34 10.34 -7.79 3.91
N ASN A 35 10.80 -9.01 3.69
CA ASN A 35 12.15 -9.28 3.18
C ASN A 35 12.28 -9.00 1.68
N SER A 36 11.17 -8.94 0.93
CA SER A 36 11.16 -8.72 -0.52
C SER A 36 10.86 -7.27 -0.91
N LEU A 37 10.45 -6.43 0.05
CA LEU A 37 10.12 -5.03 -0.19
C LEU A 37 11.39 -4.17 -0.30
N ASP A 38 11.87 -4.00 -1.52
CA ASP A 38 12.92 -3.04 -1.86
C ASP A 38 12.32 -1.64 -2.11
N PRO A 39 12.66 -0.61 -1.32
CA PRO A 39 12.20 0.76 -1.55
C PRO A 39 12.72 1.38 -2.85
N GLN A 40 13.74 0.81 -3.50
CA GLN A 40 14.17 1.24 -4.84
C GLN A 40 13.21 0.76 -5.94
N VAL A 41 12.46 -0.31 -5.67
CA VAL A 41 11.57 -0.98 -6.63
C VAL A 41 10.11 -0.67 -6.38
N TYR A 42 9.65 -0.59 -5.12
CA TYR A 42 8.24 -0.38 -4.78
C TYR A 42 8.04 0.91 -4.01
N ASP A 43 6.96 1.61 -4.33
CA ASP A 43 6.53 2.82 -3.63
C ASP A 43 5.51 2.50 -2.54
N ILE A 44 4.64 1.51 -2.82
CA ILE A 44 3.50 1.15 -1.96
C ILE A 44 3.35 -0.37 -1.93
N CYS A 45 3.02 -0.92 -0.77
CA CYS A 45 2.57 -2.30 -0.64
C CYS A 45 1.20 -2.37 0.04
N CYS A 46 0.24 -2.98 -0.62
CA CYS A 46 -1.11 -3.25 -0.11
C CYS A 46 -1.15 -4.68 0.43
N ILE A 47 -1.38 -4.83 1.72
CA ILE A 47 -1.48 -6.15 2.37
C ILE A 47 -2.92 -6.39 2.80
N GLN A 48 -3.49 -7.52 2.38
CA GLN A 48 -4.72 -8.07 2.94
C GLN A 48 -4.41 -9.16 3.95
N GLU A 49 -5.27 -9.31 4.95
CA GLU A 49 -5.11 -10.24 6.06
C GLU A 49 -3.68 -10.22 6.64
N PRO A 50 -3.20 -9.05 7.12
CA PRO A 50 -1.87 -8.95 7.68
C PRO A 50 -1.74 -9.83 8.93
N TYR A 51 -0.53 -10.33 9.18
CA TYR A 51 -0.19 -10.85 10.50
C TYR A 51 -0.17 -9.67 11.50
N ILE A 52 -0.87 -9.80 12.62
CA ILE A 52 -0.90 -8.81 13.71
C ILE A 52 -0.31 -9.46 14.96
N ASP A 53 0.70 -8.83 15.56
CA ASP A 53 1.30 -9.34 16.79
C ASP A 53 0.51 -8.96 18.06
N PHE A 54 0.96 -9.46 19.21
CA PHE A 54 0.32 -9.24 20.51
C PHE A 54 0.24 -7.77 20.92
N LEU A 55 1.05 -6.88 20.31
CA LEU A 55 0.99 -5.44 20.53
C LEU A 55 -0.01 -4.74 19.59
N GLY A 56 -0.64 -5.48 18.68
CA GLY A 56 -1.57 -4.96 17.69
C GLY A 56 -0.90 -4.41 16.43
N ASN A 57 0.36 -4.75 16.18
CA ASN A 57 1.12 -4.22 15.05
C ASN A 57 1.35 -5.31 13.98
N THR A 58 1.29 -4.90 12.71
CA THR A 58 1.85 -5.69 11.61
C THR A 58 3.36 -5.49 11.51
N ARG A 59 4.01 -6.35 10.73
CA ARG A 59 5.44 -6.23 10.41
C ARG A 59 5.64 -5.45 9.12
N ALA A 60 6.59 -4.53 9.15
CA ALA A 60 7.01 -3.74 8.01
C ALA A 60 8.55 -3.66 7.98
N PRO A 61 9.17 -3.48 6.80
CA PRO A 61 10.59 -3.22 6.71
C PRO A 61 10.94 -1.88 7.38
N THR A 62 12.18 -1.75 7.84
CA THR A 62 12.67 -0.52 8.48
C THR A 62 12.45 0.70 7.58
N GLY A 63 11.88 1.77 8.14
CA GLY A 63 11.62 3.03 7.45
C GLY A 63 10.33 3.07 6.63
N TRP A 64 9.67 1.92 6.40
CA TRP A 64 8.35 1.91 5.79
C TRP A 64 7.29 2.37 6.79
N ILE A 65 6.37 3.23 6.34
CA ILE A 65 5.25 3.71 7.16
C ILE A 65 4.07 2.77 6.95
N VAL A 66 3.46 2.30 8.03
CA VAL A 66 2.22 1.50 7.98
C VAL A 66 1.01 2.40 8.23
N VAL A 67 0.13 2.44 7.25
CA VAL A 67 -1.22 2.99 7.37
C VAL A 67 -2.16 1.86 7.74
N TYR A 68 -2.88 2.07 8.84
CA TYR A 68 -3.88 1.15 9.35
C TYR A 68 -5.27 1.76 9.18
N PRO A 69 -6.33 0.93 9.09
CA PRO A 69 -7.68 1.44 9.15
C PRO A 69 -7.94 2.07 10.53
N PRO A 70 -8.74 3.16 10.62
CA PRO A 70 -9.19 3.76 11.88
C PRO A 70 -9.82 2.74 12.84
N ALA A 71 -10.51 1.72 12.31
CA ALA A 71 -11.12 0.63 13.06
C ALA A 71 -10.13 -0.15 13.96
N ARG A 72 -8.82 0.04 13.81
CA ARG A 72 -7.77 -0.55 14.68
C ARG A 72 -7.96 -0.24 16.17
N TYR A 73 -8.57 0.91 16.49
CA TYR A 73 -8.77 1.35 17.86
C TYR A 73 -9.97 0.66 18.53
N GLU A 74 -10.88 0.09 17.74
CA GLU A 74 -12.07 -0.59 18.22
C GLU A 74 -11.83 -2.09 18.38
N ASN A 75 -11.19 -2.73 17.39
CA ASN A 75 -10.88 -4.16 17.46
C ASN A 75 -9.64 -4.52 16.60
N ARG A 76 -8.51 -4.78 17.26
CA ARG A 76 -7.23 -5.12 16.62
C ARG A 76 -7.26 -6.46 15.87
N GLU A 77 -8.06 -7.42 16.32
CA GLU A 77 -8.18 -8.74 15.68
C GLU A 77 -8.95 -8.69 14.35
N ARG A 78 -9.62 -7.56 14.07
CA ARG A 78 -10.38 -7.37 12.84
C ARG A 78 -9.60 -6.74 11.70
N ILE A 79 -8.39 -6.22 11.91
CA ILE A 79 -7.62 -5.57 10.84
C ILE A 79 -7.40 -6.57 9.68
N ARG A 80 -8.03 -6.30 8.53
CA ARG A 80 -7.96 -7.15 7.32
C ARG A 80 -7.29 -6.47 6.13
N SER A 81 -6.97 -5.20 6.24
CA SER A 81 -6.24 -4.44 5.22
C SER A 81 -5.27 -3.46 5.87
N VAL A 82 -4.07 -3.32 5.32
CA VAL A 82 -3.09 -2.27 5.65
C VAL A 82 -2.36 -1.81 4.39
N ILE A 83 -1.84 -0.58 4.39
CA ILE A 83 -0.98 -0.06 3.33
C ILE A 83 0.39 0.29 3.92
N LEU A 84 1.46 -0.16 3.28
CA LEU A 84 2.83 0.20 3.62
C LEU A 84 3.34 1.20 2.57
N LEU A 85 3.95 2.28 3.03
CA LEU A 85 4.50 3.35 2.20
C LEU A 85 6.01 3.37 2.28
N SER A 86 6.66 3.43 1.13
CA SER A 86 8.11 3.46 1.01
C SER A 86 8.67 4.72 1.70
N PRO A 87 9.85 4.63 2.37
CA PRO A 87 10.53 5.80 2.93
C PRO A 87 10.87 6.89 1.91
N ARG A 88 10.86 6.56 0.61
CA ARG A 88 11.06 7.53 -0.48
C ARG A 88 9.84 8.38 -0.76
N LEU A 89 8.65 7.92 -0.36
CA LEU A 89 7.42 8.68 -0.49
C LEU A 89 7.37 9.73 0.62
N ARG A 90 7.62 11.00 0.26
CA ARG A 90 7.54 12.11 1.22
C ARG A 90 6.17 12.14 1.89
N THR A 91 6.15 12.32 3.20
CA THR A 91 4.90 12.40 3.99
C THR A 91 3.99 13.56 3.57
N SER A 92 4.53 14.60 2.94
CA SER A 92 3.75 15.71 2.37
C SER A 92 2.95 15.33 1.12
N HIS A 93 3.24 14.20 0.48
CA HIS A 93 2.61 13.79 -0.78
C HIS A 93 1.45 12.82 -0.59
N TRP A 94 1.12 12.43 0.66
CA TRP A 94 0.00 11.54 0.91
C TRP A 94 -0.78 11.90 2.17
N ILE A 95 -2.06 11.55 2.18
CA ILE A 95 -2.92 11.60 3.35
C ILE A 95 -3.64 10.28 3.54
N ASP A 96 -3.90 9.90 4.79
CA ASP A 96 -4.83 8.83 5.14
C ASP A 96 -6.28 9.33 4.97
N LEU A 97 -7.08 8.61 4.18
CA LEU A 97 -8.49 8.95 3.94
C LEU A 97 -9.42 8.48 5.06
N ARG A 98 -8.92 7.69 6.02
CA ARG A 98 -9.63 7.27 7.24
C ARG A 98 -10.99 6.63 6.99
N VAL A 99 -11.04 5.63 6.11
CA VAL A 99 -12.26 4.85 5.88
C VAL A 99 -12.56 4.00 7.12
N ASN A 100 -13.73 4.17 7.75
CA ASN A 100 -14.07 3.44 8.96
C ASN A 100 -14.54 2.00 8.66
N SER A 101 -13.62 1.17 8.18
CA SER A 101 -13.82 -0.26 7.99
C SER A 101 -12.52 -1.00 8.29
N PRO A 102 -12.55 -2.14 9.00
CA PRO A 102 -11.36 -2.97 9.20
C PRO A 102 -10.82 -3.58 7.89
N ASP A 103 -11.64 -3.57 6.84
CA ASP A 103 -11.39 -4.24 5.57
C ASP A 103 -10.81 -3.31 4.53
N ILE A 104 -10.87 -1.99 4.78
CA ILE A 104 -10.49 -0.96 3.83
C ILE A 104 -9.46 -0.04 4.48
N THR A 105 -8.28 0.02 3.88
CA THR A 105 -7.30 1.08 4.15
C THR A 105 -7.18 1.92 2.90
N ALA A 106 -7.24 3.24 3.04
CA ALA A 106 -7.21 4.13 1.89
C ALA A 106 -6.31 5.33 2.11
N ILE A 107 -5.59 5.72 1.06
CA ILE A 107 -4.74 6.90 1.03
C ILE A 107 -5.06 7.74 -0.20
N GLN A 108 -4.67 9.00 -0.15
CA GLN A 108 -4.65 9.87 -1.32
C GLN A 108 -3.25 10.42 -1.52
N LEU A 109 -2.70 10.22 -2.72
CA LEU A 109 -1.45 10.81 -3.19
C LEU A 109 -1.73 12.11 -3.94
N ARG A 110 -0.84 13.09 -3.79
CA ARG A 110 -0.85 14.34 -4.55
C ARG A 110 0.54 14.65 -5.09
N GLY A 111 0.62 15.04 -6.35
CA GLY A 111 1.85 15.51 -6.99
C GLY A 111 1.57 16.14 -8.36
N ASP A 112 2.61 16.36 -9.15
CA ASP A 112 2.49 16.93 -10.50
C ASP A 112 1.71 16.03 -11.47
N PHE A 113 1.54 14.75 -11.10
CA PHE A 113 0.69 13.77 -11.77
C PHE A 113 -0.81 13.91 -11.40
N GLY A 114 -1.18 14.91 -10.60
CA GLY A 114 -2.52 15.11 -10.10
C GLY A 114 -2.78 14.38 -8.77
N THR A 115 -4.01 13.89 -8.60
CA THR A 115 -4.46 13.22 -7.38
C THR A 115 -4.78 11.76 -7.68
N ILE A 116 -4.23 10.84 -6.88
CA ILE A 116 -4.53 9.41 -6.94
C ILE A 116 -5.10 9.01 -5.58
N GLN A 117 -6.30 8.44 -5.56
CA GLN A 117 -6.84 7.79 -4.36
C GLN A 117 -6.69 6.28 -4.51
N LEU A 118 -6.03 5.67 -3.54
CA LEU A 118 -5.77 4.23 -3.51
C LEU A 118 -6.55 3.62 -2.36
N PHE A 119 -7.41 2.65 -2.69
CA PHE A 119 -8.18 1.88 -1.73
C PHE A 119 -7.67 0.44 -1.74
N ASN A 120 -7.09 0.01 -0.62
CA ASN A 120 -6.79 -1.39 -0.38
C ASN A 120 -7.98 -2.02 0.34
N ALA A 121 -8.74 -2.87 -0.35
CA ALA A 121 -9.91 -3.54 0.19
C ALA A 121 -9.69 -5.06 0.28
N TYR A 122 -10.03 -5.64 1.42
CA TYR A 122 -10.31 -7.06 1.54
C TYR A 122 -11.81 -7.27 1.29
N ILE A 123 -12.14 -8.14 0.34
CA ILE A 123 -13.52 -8.53 0.04
C ILE A 123 -13.63 -10.01 0.41
N ASP A 124 -14.59 -10.35 1.28
CA ASP A 124 -14.85 -11.76 1.57
C ASP A 124 -15.58 -12.42 0.38
N CYS A 125 -15.17 -13.64 0.05
CA CYS A 125 -15.76 -14.40 -1.06
C CYS A 125 -17.11 -15.04 -0.69
N GLU A 126 -17.58 -14.85 0.54
CA GLU A 126 -18.78 -15.47 1.11
C GLU A 126 -20.04 -14.62 0.88
N HIS A 127 -19.90 -13.31 0.61
CA HIS A 127 -21.03 -12.43 0.38
C HIS A 127 -21.00 -11.88 -1.05
N SER A 128 -22.04 -12.17 -1.84
CA SER A 128 -22.24 -11.65 -3.19
C SER A 128 -22.52 -10.14 -3.27
N ARG A 129 -22.42 -9.43 -2.14
CA ARG A 129 -22.48 -7.98 -2.03
C ARG A 129 -21.18 -7.48 -1.43
N ALA A 130 -20.20 -7.24 -2.30
CA ALA A 130 -19.12 -6.34 -1.97
C ALA A 130 -19.66 -4.91 -2.10
N LEU A 131 -19.77 -4.22 -0.95
CA LEU A 131 -19.83 -2.76 -0.68
C LEU A 131 -20.72 -2.46 0.53
#